data_AF-A0A955BWW3-F1
#
_entry.id   AF-A0A955BWW3-F1
#
_cell.length_a   1.000
_cell.length_b   1.000
_cell.length_c   1.000
_cell.angle_alpha   90.00
_cell.angle_beta   90.00
_cell.angle_gamma   90.00
#
_symmetry.space_group_name_H-M   'P 1'
#
loop_
_entity.id
_entity.type
_entity.pdbx_description
1 polymer ?
#
loop_
_entity_poly.entity_id
_entity_poly.type
_entity_poly.pdbx_seq_one_letter_code
_entity_poly.pdbx_strand_id
1 'polypeptide(L)'
;MTGSSDNGVYDDLRFQASLTLKRLQPRLDAFWSESGAAEKRREDFQHRLDGHWTELFGLLFRLYGARYDFFYHLECLLLTAARAWAERPDELCELDRRRINEPDWFESERVVGGAL
;
A
#
# COMPACT_ATOMS: atom_id res chain seq x y z
N MET A 1 35.09 7.28 5.84
CA MET A 1 34.60 5.98 6.34
C MET A 1 33.35 6.23 7.20
N THR A 2 32.21 6.46 6.54
CA THR A 2 30.91 6.76 7.18
C THR A 2 29.86 5.95 6.41
N GLY A 3 29.73 4.65 6.73
CA GLY A 3 28.87 3.76 5.95
C GLY A 3 28.33 2.56 6.70
N SER A 4 28.47 2.50 8.04
CA SER A 4 28.07 1.30 8.80
C SER A 4 26.95 1.53 9.82
N SER A 5 26.55 2.79 10.08
CA SER A 5 25.50 3.10 11.07
C SER A 5 24.07 3.10 10.49
N ASP A 6 23.92 3.29 9.17
CA ASP A 6 22.59 3.43 8.53
C ASP A 6 21.90 2.05 8.37
N ASN A 7 22.68 0.99 8.13
CA ASN A 7 22.15 -0.36 7.89
C ASN A 7 21.37 -0.94 9.08
N GLY A 8 21.82 -0.68 10.31
CA GLY A 8 21.15 -1.18 11.51
C GLY A 8 19.81 -0.49 11.79
N VAL A 9 19.67 0.78 11.40
CA VAL A 9 18.42 1.54 11.55
C VAL A 9 17.41 1.11 10.48
N TYR A 10 17.86 0.83 9.25
CA TYR A 10 16.97 0.30 8.20
C TYR A 10 16.48 -1.12 8.49
N ASP A 11 17.33 -2.00 9.02
CA ASP A 11 16.94 -3.36 9.40
C ASP A 11 15.90 -3.35 10.53
N ASP A 12 16.04 -2.45 11.50
CA ASP A 12 15.04 -2.24 12.56
C ASP A 12 13.71 -1.72 11.98
N LEU A 13 13.75 -0.75 11.06
CA LEU A 13 12.53 -0.20 10.45
C LEU A 13 11.77 -1.24 9.60
N ARG A 14 12.48 -2.11 8.87
CA ARG A 14 11.88 -3.21 8.12
C ARG A 14 11.22 -4.23 9.05
N PHE A 15 11.88 -4.55 10.16
CA PHE A 15 11.30 -5.42 11.17
C PHE A 15 10.05 -4.79 11.80
N GLN A 16 10.10 -3.52 12.18
CA GLN A 16 8.95 -2.79 12.72
C GLN A 16 7.80 -2.70 11.72
N ALA A 17 8.09 -2.51 10.43
CA ALA A 17 7.08 -2.54 9.38
C ALA A 17 6.38 -3.90 9.31
N SER A 18 7.14 -5.00 9.24
CA SER A 18 6.56 -6.35 9.16
C SER A 18 5.78 -6.72 10.42
N LEU A 19 6.28 -6.38 11.60
CA LEU A 19 5.59 -6.59 12.88
C LEU A 19 4.28 -5.78 12.93
N THR A 20 4.30 -4.55 12.45
CA THR A 20 3.11 -3.70 12.41
C THR A 20 2.06 -4.28 11.47
N LEU A 21 2.44 -4.70 10.26
CA LEU A 21 1.50 -5.33 9.32
C LEU A 21 0.90 -6.61 9.91
N LYS A 22 1.73 -7.47 10.51
CA LYS A 22 1.26 -8.68 11.20
C LYS A 22 0.23 -8.37 12.29
N ARG A 23 0.39 -7.26 13.02
CA ARG A 23 -0.56 -6.81 14.06
C ARG A 23 -1.84 -6.21 13.47
N LEU A 24 -1.78 -5.62 12.30
CA LEU A 24 -2.94 -5.06 11.60
C LEU A 24 -3.71 -6.11 10.77
N GLN A 25 -3.08 -7.24 10.44
CA GLN A 25 -3.67 -8.30 9.63
C GLN A 25 -5.07 -8.75 10.10
N PRO A 26 -5.33 -8.98 11.41
CA PRO A 26 -6.66 -9.41 11.85
C PRO A 26 -7.77 -8.41 11.52
N ARG A 27 -7.45 -7.10 11.46
CA ARG A 27 -8.42 -6.06 11.10
C ARG A 27 -8.70 -6.03 9.61
N LEU A 28 -7.67 -6.27 8.79
CA LEU A 28 -7.85 -6.47 7.36
C LEU A 28 -8.69 -7.71 7.07
N ASP A 29 -8.42 -8.84 7.74
CA ASP A 29 -9.17 -10.08 7.56
C ASP A 29 -10.64 -9.92 7.97
N ALA A 30 -10.91 -9.20 9.06
CA ALA A 30 -12.27 -8.85 9.46
C ALA A 30 -12.96 -7.98 8.39
N PHE A 31 -12.29 -6.92 7.91
CA PHE A 31 -12.80 -6.09 6.83
C PHE A 31 -13.14 -6.90 5.57
N TRP A 32 -12.25 -7.78 5.12
CA TRP A 32 -12.49 -8.61 3.93
C TRP A 32 -13.70 -9.54 4.11
N SER A 33 -13.81 -10.16 5.29
CA SER A 33 -14.94 -11.02 5.64
C SER A 33 -16.28 -10.27 5.63
N GLU A 34 -16.29 -9.02 6.09
CA GLU A 34 -17.49 -8.16 6.11
C GLU A 34 -17.82 -7.54 4.75
N SER A 35 -16.79 -7.25 3.93
CA SER A 35 -16.97 -6.55 2.65
C SER A 35 -17.72 -7.36 1.60
N GLY A 36 -17.72 -8.69 1.69
CA GLY A 36 -18.26 -9.58 0.67
C GLY A 36 -17.56 -9.49 -0.70
N ALA A 37 -16.38 -8.85 -0.77
CA ALA A 37 -15.61 -8.75 -2.00
C ALA A 37 -15.14 -10.12 -2.48
N ALA A 38 -15.01 -10.29 -3.80
CA ALA A 38 -14.49 -11.53 -4.37
C ALA A 38 -13.06 -11.83 -3.87
N GLU A 39 -12.73 -13.11 -3.66
CA GLU A 39 -11.40 -13.52 -3.15
C GLU A 39 -10.26 -12.98 -4.01
N LYS A 40 -10.43 -12.95 -5.34
CA LYS A 40 -9.45 -12.35 -6.26
C LYS A 40 -9.14 -10.88 -5.94
N ARG A 41 -10.12 -10.10 -5.47
CA ARG A 41 -9.87 -8.70 -5.06
C ARG A 41 -9.01 -8.65 -3.81
N ARG A 42 -9.25 -9.54 -2.84
CA ARG A 42 -8.44 -9.66 -1.63
C ARG A 42 -7.01 -10.06 -1.98
N GLU A 43 -6.83 -11.06 -2.83
CA GLU A 43 -5.51 -11.52 -3.31
C GLU A 43 -4.76 -10.39 -4.05
N ASP A 44 -5.42 -9.72 -5.00
CA ASP A 44 -4.84 -8.60 -5.76
C ASP A 44 -4.38 -7.47 -4.81
N PHE A 45 -5.15 -7.18 -3.76
CA PHE A 45 -4.79 -6.18 -2.74
C PHE A 45 -3.61 -6.64 -1.89
N GLN A 46 -3.65 -7.87 -1.39
CA GLN A 46 -2.61 -8.42 -0.52
C GLN A 46 -1.27 -8.44 -1.26
N HIS A 47 -1.25 -8.84 -2.53
CA HIS A 47 -0.02 -8.84 -3.34
C HIS A 47 0.60 -7.44 -3.46
N ARG A 48 -0.23 -6.42 -3.70
CA ARG A 48 0.23 -5.02 -3.76
C ARG A 48 0.68 -4.51 -2.40
N LEU A 49 -0.05 -4.86 -1.34
CA LEU A 49 0.28 -4.49 0.02
C LEU A 49 1.65 -5.05 0.39
N ASP A 50 1.90 -6.33 0.16
CA ASP A 50 3.18 -6.98 0.46
C ASP A 50 4.35 -6.31 -0.31
N GLY A 51 4.12 -5.94 -1.58
CA GLY A 51 5.14 -5.27 -2.41
C GLY A 51 5.47 -3.84 -2.00
N HIS A 52 4.50 -3.08 -1.46
CA HIS A 52 4.66 -1.65 -1.18
C HIS A 52 4.67 -1.28 0.31
N TRP A 53 4.30 -2.20 1.21
CA TRP A 53 4.10 -1.89 2.63
C TRP A 53 5.35 -1.35 3.30
N THR A 54 6.50 -1.98 3.11
CA THR A 54 7.75 -1.57 3.77
C THR A 54 8.13 -0.14 3.42
N GLU A 55 7.98 0.25 2.14
CA GLU A 55 8.27 1.61 1.69
C GLU A 55 7.24 2.60 2.24
N LEU A 56 5.95 2.29 2.13
CA LEU A 56 4.87 3.11 2.66
C LEU A 56 5.03 3.36 4.16
N PHE A 57 5.26 2.31 4.94
CA PHE A 57 5.49 2.41 6.39
C PHE A 57 6.70 3.28 6.68
N GLY A 58 7.82 3.06 5.98
CA GLY A 58 9.04 3.83 6.21
C GLY A 58 8.87 5.34 5.93
N LEU A 59 8.17 5.69 4.86
CA LEU A 59 7.84 7.09 4.52
C LEU A 59 6.93 7.72 5.59
N LEU A 60 5.85 7.03 5.98
CA LEU A 60 4.92 7.52 6.98
C LEU A 60 5.57 7.63 8.36
N PHE A 61 6.39 6.66 8.75
CA PHE A 61 7.08 6.67 10.03
C PHE A 61 8.11 7.80 10.10
N ARG A 62 8.81 8.10 9.01
CA ARG A 62 9.73 9.25 8.95
C ARG A 62 9.02 10.58 9.18
N LEU A 63 7.82 10.75 8.62
CA LEU A 63 7.06 12.00 8.72
C LEU A 63 6.29 12.12 10.05
N TYR A 64 5.73 11.01 10.52
CA TYR A 64 4.70 11.02 11.57
C TYR A 64 4.99 10.06 12.73
N GLY A 65 6.08 9.30 12.71
CA GLY A 65 6.35 8.26 13.72
C GLY A 65 6.53 8.78 15.15
N ALA A 66 6.87 10.07 15.32
CA ALA A 66 6.94 10.72 16.62
C ALA A 66 5.57 11.15 17.19
N ARG A 67 4.49 11.02 16.42
CA ARG A 67 3.13 11.39 16.84
C ARG A 67 2.53 10.26 17.68
N TYR A 68 1.88 10.62 18.78
CA TYR A 68 1.31 9.65 19.73
C TYR A 68 0.24 8.74 19.09
N ASP A 69 -0.45 9.24 18.07
CA ASP A 69 -1.57 8.62 17.35
C ASP A 69 -1.15 7.99 16.02
N PHE A 70 0.16 7.87 15.74
CA PHE A 70 0.66 7.36 14.46
C PHE A 70 0.01 6.04 14.03
N PHE A 71 0.03 5.03 14.92
CA PHE A 71 -0.51 3.70 14.59
C PHE A 71 -2.03 3.69 14.41
N TYR A 72 -2.74 4.60 15.10
CA TYR A 72 -4.19 4.77 14.90
C TYR A 72 -4.46 5.25 13.47
N HIS A 73 -3.75 6.29 13.02
CA HIS A 73 -3.91 6.79 11.66
C HIS A 73 -3.40 5.82 10.59
N LEU A 74 -2.34 5.06 10.88
CA LEU A 74 -1.83 4.03 9.98
C LEU A 74 -2.86 2.92 9.72
N GLU A 75 -3.55 2.48 10.78
CA GLU A 75 -4.66 1.52 10.67
C GLU A 75 -5.82 2.10 9.86
N CYS A 76 -6.24 3.33 10.15
CA CYS A 76 -7.30 4.00 9.39
C CYS A 76 -6.94 4.12 7.90
N LEU A 77 -5.69 4.47 7.58
CA LEU A 77 -5.20 4.55 6.22
C LEU A 77 -5.28 3.19 5.52
N LEU A 78 -4.80 2.13 6.19
CA LEU A 78 -4.80 0.77 5.64
C LEU A 78 -6.22 0.27 5.34
N LEU A 79 -7.15 0.45 6.28
CA LEU A 79 -8.56 0.05 6.10
C LEU A 79 -9.26 0.91 5.04
N THR A 80 -8.92 2.20 4.95
CA THR A 80 -9.45 3.09 3.91
C THR A 80 -8.99 2.64 2.52
N ALA A 81 -7.72 2.28 2.37
CA ALA A 81 -7.19 1.74 1.12
C ALA A 81 -7.85 0.41 0.73
N ALA A 82 -8.06 -0.48 1.70
CA ALA A 82 -8.76 -1.75 1.48
C ALA A 82 -10.22 -1.53 1.03
N ARG A 83 -10.95 -0.62 1.68
CA ARG A 83 -12.30 -0.20 1.27
C ARG A 83 -12.32 0.36 -0.14
N ALA A 84 -11.43 1.31 -0.44
CA ALA A 84 -11.35 1.92 -1.77
C ALA A 84 -11.06 0.88 -2.86
N TRP A 85 -10.28 -0.16 -2.57
CA TRP A 85 -10.03 -1.27 -3.49
C TRP A 85 -11.24 -2.20 -3.63
N ALA A 86 -11.91 -2.55 -2.53
CA ALA A 86 -13.10 -3.38 -2.55
C ALA A 86 -14.22 -2.74 -3.40
N GLU A 87 -14.40 -1.42 -3.28
CA GLU A 87 -15.43 -0.64 -3.98
C GLU A 87 -15.04 -0.24 -5.41
N ARG A 88 -13.78 -0.46 -5.82
CA ARG A 88 -13.27 -0.01 -7.13
C ARG A 88 -14.00 -0.70 -8.30
N PRO A 89 -14.54 0.03 -9.29
CA PRO A 89 -15.16 -0.59 -10.47
C PRO A 89 -14.24 -1.57 -11.21
N ASP A 90 -14.79 -2.66 -11.75
CA ASP A 90 -14.02 -3.71 -12.43
C ASP A 90 -13.20 -3.17 -13.63
N GLU A 91 -13.76 -2.24 -14.40
CA GLU A 91 -13.06 -1.58 -15.51
C GLU A 91 -11.79 -0.84 -15.06
N LEU A 92 -11.82 -0.23 -13.87
CA LEU A 92 -10.65 0.44 -13.30
C LEU A 92 -9.63 -0.57 -12.77
N CYS A 93 -10.08 -1.68 -12.20
CA CYS A 93 -9.18 -2.78 -11.81
C CYS A 93 -8.47 -3.38 -13.02
N GLU A 94 -9.16 -3.54 -14.16
CA GLU A 94 -8.54 -3.98 -15.41
C GLU A 94 -7.55 -2.96 -15.97
N LEU A 95 -7.88 -1.67 -15.90
CA LEU A 95 -6.95 -0.60 -16.26
C LEU A 95 -5.68 -0.64 -15.39
N ASP A 96 -5.82 -0.86 -14.09
CA ASP A 96 -4.67 -0.97 -13.18
C ASP A 96 -3.78 -2.16 -13.54
N ARG A 97 -4.37 -3.32 -13.90
CA ARG A 97 -3.60 -4.50 -14.34
C ARG A 97 -2.82 -4.21 -15.63
N ARG A 98 -3.43 -3.51 -16.59
CA ARG A 98 -2.74 -3.10 -17.82
C ARG A 98 -1.56 -2.18 -17.52
N ARG A 99 -1.77 -1.13 -16.72
CA ARG A 99 -0.73 -0.14 -16.39
C ARG A 99 0.44 -0.71 -15.59
N ILE A 100 0.22 -1.74 -14.78
CA ILE A 100 1.32 -2.44 -14.09
C ILE A 100 2.21 -3.20 -15.07
N ASN A 101 1.63 -3.79 -16.11
CA ASN A 101 2.37 -4.53 -17.13
C ASN A 101 2.95 -3.61 -18.22
N GLU A 102 2.44 -2.38 -18.34
CA GLU A 102 2.89 -1.35 -19.28
C GLU A 102 3.27 -0.08 -18.50
N PRO A 103 4.41 -0.06 -17.79
CA PRO A 103 4.77 1.06 -16.92
C PRO A 103 4.91 2.38 -17.71
N ASP A 104 5.42 2.33 -18.93
CA ASP A 104 5.68 3.51 -19.77
C ASP A 104 4.47 3.94 -20.62
N TRP A 105 3.26 3.49 -20.26
CA TRP A 105 2.02 3.79 -21.01
C TRP A 105 1.80 5.29 -21.23
N PHE A 106 2.25 6.11 -20.28
CA PHE A 106 2.12 7.57 -20.31
C PHE A 106 3.14 8.26 -21.22
N GLU A 107 4.19 7.55 -21.65
CA GLU A 107 5.20 8.05 -22.60
C GLU A 107 4.83 7.78 -24.07
N SER A 108 3.74 7.04 -24.31
CA SER A 108 3.29 6.75 -25.66
C SER A 108 2.87 8.02 -26.40
N GLU A 109 3.30 8.18 -27.65
CA GLU A 109 2.85 9.27 -28.53
C GLU A 109 1.33 9.26 -28.81
N ARG A 110 0.64 8.17 -28.42
CA ARG A 110 -0.82 8.08 -28.47
C ARG A 110 -1.52 8.86 -27.35
N VAL A 111 -0.79 9.32 -26.34
CA VAL A 111 -1.33 10.08 -25.20
C VAL A 111 -1.23 11.57 -25.53
N VAL A 112 -2.39 12.21 -25.74
CA VAL A 112 -2.49 13.67 -25.91
C VAL A 112 -3.37 14.24 -24.82
N GLY A 113 -2.83 15.17 -24.03
CA GLY A 113 -3.56 15.87 -22.98
C GLY A 113 -4.24 17.14 -23.51
N GLY A 114 -5.42 17.46 -22.98
CA GLY A 114 -6.12 18.73 -23.23
C GLY A 114 -6.71 19.28 -21.94
N ALA A 115 -6.64 20.59 -21.76
CA ALA A 115 -7.31 21.34 -20.70
C ALA A 115 -8.16 22.44 -21.35
N LEU A 116 -9.39 22.62 -20.87
CA LEU A 116 -10.36 23.63 -21.34
C LEU A 116 -10.50 24.76 -20.34
#